data_AF-B7CB77-F1
#
_entry.id   AF-B7CB77-F1
#
_cell.length_a   1.000
_cell.length_b   1.000
_cell.length_c   1.000
_cell.angle_alpha   90.00
_cell.angle_beta   90.00
_cell.angle_gamma   90.00
#
_symmetry.space_group_name_H-M   'P 1'
#
loop_
_entity.id
_entity.type
_entity.pdbx_description
1 polymer ?
#
loop_
_entity_poly.entity_id
_entity_poly.type
_entity_poly.pdbx_seq_one_letter_code
_entity_poly.pdbx_strand_id
1 'polypeptide(L)'
;MLSEVDCDSLVETLNDSEVLRDSDSLADADVLSLVLTDSEVDSLSLNEVEVDSLSLTEVLVDSLSLTEVEVDSLSLTDVLADVLTLVEAEVLADVLALVEAEVLTLVEALVEAEVLADVLALVDADVLADVEALVDADVLALVEALVDA
;
A
#
# COMPACT_ATOMS: atom_id res chain seq x y z
N MET A 1 -63.76 84.67 -28.89
CA MET A 1 -65.18 84.50 -28.52
C MET A 1 -65.20 83.64 -27.27
N LEU A 2 -65.64 84.25 -26.17
CA LEU A 2 -66.06 83.55 -24.95
C LEU A 2 -67.41 82.88 -25.23
N SER A 3 -67.63 81.68 -24.69
CA SER A 3 -68.98 81.24 -24.32
C SER A 3 -68.89 80.28 -23.15
N GLU A 4 -69.30 80.80 -21.99
CA GLU A 4 -69.59 80.08 -20.76
C GLU A 4 -70.69 79.03 -20.98
N VAL A 5 -70.65 77.92 -20.24
CA VAL A 5 -71.87 77.32 -19.68
C VAL A 5 -71.56 76.88 -18.26
N ASP A 6 -72.19 77.60 -17.35
CA ASP A 6 -72.28 77.39 -15.91
C ASP A 6 -72.99 76.09 -15.51
N CYS A 7 -72.54 75.60 -14.36
CA CYS A 7 -73.33 75.15 -13.21
C CYS A 7 -74.24 73.91 -13.24
N ASP A 8 -74.06 73.16 -12.15
CA ASP A 8 -75.10 72.60 -11.28
C ASP A 8 -76.01 71.49 -11.81
N SER A 9 -75.71 70.27 -11.36
CA SER A 9 -76.74 69.33 -10.95
C SER A 9 -76.24 68.45 -9.82
N LEU A 10 -76.45 68.94 -8.59
CA LEU A 10 -76.71 68.12 -7.41
C LEU A 10 -77.57 66.89 -7.78
N VAL A 11 -77.03 65.69 -7.61
CA VAL A 11 -77.85 64.53 -7.25
C VAL A 11 -77.23 63.94 -6.00
N GLU A 12 -77.78 64.38 -4.87
CA GLU A 12 -77.67 63.74 -3.58
C GLU A 12 -78.28 62.32 -3.62
N THR A 13 -78.05 61.61 -2.52
CA THR A 13 -78.86 60.51 -1.95
C THR A 13 -78.37 59.08 -2.19
N LEU A 14 -77.52 58.66 -1.24
CA LEU A 14 -77.78 57.57 -0.29
C LEU A 14 -78.41 56.30 -0.87
N ASN A 15 -77.59 55.25 -0.95
CA ASN A 15 -78.09 53.90 -0.75
C ASN A 15 -77.27 53.23 0.34
N ASP A 16 -77.87 53.23 1.52
CA ASP A 16 -77.51 52.44 2.68
C ASP A 16 -77.43 50.96 2.32
N SER A 17 -76.32 50.31 2.66
CA SER A 17 -76.32 48.91 3.11
C SER A 17 -75.02 48.62 3.85
N GLU A 18 -75.12 48.82 5.16
CA GLU A 18 -74.37 48.14 6.21
C GLU A 18 -74.02 46.69 5.80
N VAL A 19 -72.74 46.43 5.50
CA VAL A 19 -72.20 45.07 5.60
C VAL A 19 -71.33 45.05 6.84
N LEU A 20 -71.97 44.63 7.94
CA LEU A 20 -71.30 44.17 9.13
C LEU A 20 -70.35 43.03 8.74
N ARG A 21 -69.05 43.26 8.87
CA ARG A 21 -68.12 42.18 9.16
C ARG A 21 -67.45 42.50 10.49
N ASP A 22 -68.04 41.89 11.50
CA ASP A 22 -67.51 41.76 12.84
C ASP A 22 -66.04 41.30 12.81
N SER A 23 -65.28 41.91 13.70
CA SER A 23 -64.42 41.25 14.69
C SER A 23 -63.46 40.18 14.17
N ASP A 24 -62.19 40.55 14.08
CA ASP A 24 -61.11 39.93 14.86
C ASP A 24 -59.83 40.74 14.58
N SER A 25 -59.39 41.60 15.51
CA SER A 25 -58.72 41.24 16.78
C SER A 25 -57.20 41.29 16.61
N LEU A 26 -56.62 42.34 17.19
CA LEU A 26 -55.34 42.39 17.89
C LEU A 26 -54.12 41.71 17.23
N ALA A 27 -53.11 42.50 16.90
CA ALA A 27 -52.08 42.76 17.89
C ALA A 27 -51.09 43.81 17.39
N ASP A 28 -50.77 44.70 18.30
CA ASP A 28 -49.67 45.63 18.26
C ASP A 28 -48.38 45.00 17.73
N ALA A 29 -47.78 45.67 16.75
CA ALA A 29 -46.33 45.72 16.64
C ALA A 29 -45.97 47.12 16.16
N ASP A 30 -45.96 48.05 17.11
CA ASP A 30 -45.02 49.16 17.12
C ASP A 30 -43.68 48.68 16.56
N VAL A 31 -43.28 49.10 15.36
CA VAL A 31 -41.90 49.53 15.10
C VAL A 31 -41.90 50.55 13.94
N LEU A 32 -42.15 51.81 14.31
CA LEU A 32 -41.39 52.99 13.90
C LEU A 32 -40.82 53.02 12.47
N SER A 33 -41.61 53.57 11.55
CA SER A 33 -41.08 54.27 10.38
C SER A 33 -40.61 55.68 10.81
N LEU A 34 -39.34 55.99 10.54
CA LEU A 34 -38.52 57.20 10.84
C LEU A 34 -37.88 57.25 12.25
N VAL A 35 -36.52 57.28 12.38
CA VAL A 35 -35.58 58.45 12.42
C VAL A 35 -34.11 57.95 12.60
N LEU A 36 -33.12 58.64 12.00
CA LEU A 36 -31.64 58.63 12.20
C LEU A 36 -30.87 57.45 11.57
N THR A 37 -29.80 57.59 10.79
CA THR A 37 -28.95 58.72 10.38
C THR A 37 -28.07 58.19 9.26
N ASP A 38 -27.82 59.06 8.28
CA ASP A 38 -26.72 58.99 7.32
C ASP A 38 -25.37 59.06 8.07
N SER A 39 -24.96 57.94 8.66
CA SER A 39 -23.61 57.74 9.20
C SER A 39 -23.08 56.45 8.62
N GLU A 40 -22.56 56.58 7.40
CA GLU A 40 -21.31 56.00 6.94
C GLU A 40 -20.67 54.99 7.92
N VAL A 41 -20.36 53.79 7.44
CA VAL A 41 -19.03 53.14 7.51
C VAL A 41 -19.13 51.61 7.57
N ASP A 42 -18.51 51.01 6.54
CA ASP A 42 -17.84 49.71 6.44
C ASP A 42 -18.56 48.36 6.67
N SER A 43 -18.51 47.60 5.57
CA SER A 43 -18.21 46.17 5.47
C SER A 43 -19.31 45.14 5.80
N LEU A 44 -19.58 44.31 4.78
CA LEU A 44 -20.20 42.97 4.82
C LEU A 44 -21.74 42.86 4.78
N SER A 45 -22.35 43.25 3.66
CA SER A 45 -23.55 42.53 3.19
C SER A 45 -23.15 41.43 2.20
N LEU A 46 -22.44 40.43 2.71
CA LEU A 46 -22.52 39.10 2.11
C LEU A 46 -23.93 38.60 2.38
N ASN A 47 -24.68 38.36 1.32
CA ASN A 47 -25.94 37.63 1.38
C ASN A 47 -25.69 36.30 2.10
N GLU A 48 -26.19 36.20 3.32
CA GLU A 48 -26.22 35.00 4.14
C GLU A 48 -27.24 34.04 3.50
N VAL A 49 -26.81 33.39 2.40
CA VAL A 49 -27.34 32.07 2.08
C VAL A 49 -26.75 31.18 3.17
N GLU A 50 -27.56 30.82 4.15
CA GLU A 50 -27.29 29.67 5.01
C GLU A 50 -27.36 28.40 4.15
N VAL A 51 -26.36 28.23 3.27
CA VAL A 51 -25.92 26.89 2.90
C VAL A 51 -25.31 26.38 4.18
N ASP A 52 -26.01 25.47 4.85
CA ASP A 52 -25.49 24.72 5.97
C ASP A 52 -24.01 24.42 5.74
N SER A 53 -23.17 24.92 6.65
CA SER A 53 -21.72 24.74 6.73
C SER A 53 -21.27 23.26 6.74
N LEU A 54 -22.21 22.32 6.58
CA LEU A 54 -22.01 20.88 6.50
C LEU A 54 -21.88 20.36 5.05
N SER A 55 -22.38 21.09 4.05
CA SER A 55 -22.29 20.65 2.64
C SER A 55 -20.94 20.96 1.98
N LEU A 56 -20.19 21.94 2.51
CA LEU A 56 -18.79 22.17 2.10
C LEU A 56 -17.80 21.22 2.81
N THR A 57 -18.24 20.54 3.87
CA THR A 57 -17.43 19.50 4.53
C THR A 57 -17.60 18.14 3.88
N GLU A 58 -18.78 17.76 3.37
CA GLU A 58 -18.95 16.45 2.71
C GLU A 58 -18.26 16.35 1.34
N VAL A 59 -18.16 17.45 0.58
CA VAL A 59 -17.43 17.44 -0.70
C VAL A 59 -15.90 17.35 -0.50
N LEU A 60 -15.39 17.78 0.66
CA LEU A 60 -13.96 17.67 0.97
C LEU A 60 -13.58 16.35 1.67
N VAL A 61 -14.55 15.63 2.24
CA VAL A 61 -14.33 14.31 2.86
C VAL A 61 -14.03 13.25 1.80
N ASP A 62 -14.56 13.38 0.57
CA ASP A 62 -14.24 12.44 -0.52
C ASP A 62 -12.81 12.62 -1.06
N SER A 63 -12.28 13.85 -1.10
CA SER A 63 -10.90 14.11 -1.55
C SER A 63 -9.83 13.85 -0.48
N LEU A 64 -10.17 13.90 0.82
CA LEU A 64 -9.24 13.58 1.91
C LEU A 64 -9.24 12.09 2.28
N SER A 65 -10.37 11.39 2.15
CA SER A 65 -10.44 9.94 2.39
C SER A 65 -9.75 9.12 1.30
N LEU A 66 -9.67 9.62 0.06
CA LEU A 66 -8.87 8.98 -0.98
C LEU A 66 -7.37 9.04 -0.66
N THR A 67 -6.90 10.15 -0.05
CA THR A 67 -5.48 10.30 0.26
C THR A 67 -5.02 9.39 1.39
N GLU A 68 -5.82 9.17 2.45
CA GLU A 68 -5.44 8.27 3.56
C GLU A 68 -5.49 6.78 3.17
N VAL A 69 -6.43 6.38 2.32
CA VAL A 69 -6.54 4.99 1.82
C VAL A 69 -5.38 4.63 0.88
N GLU A 70 -4.84 5.58 0.11
CA GLU A 70 -3.69 5.34 -0.76
C GLU A 70 -2.36 5.28 0.01
N VAL A 71 -2.16 6.01 1.12
CA VAL A 71 -0.88 5.94 1.87
C VAL A 71 -0.69 4.61 2.60
N ASP A 72 -1.77 4.03 3.15
CA ASP A 72 -1.71 2.74 3.84
C ASP A 72 -1.52 1.57 2.86
N SER A 73 -2.10 1.65 1.65
CA SER A 73 -1.92 0.61 0.64
C SER A 73 -0.56 0.65 -0.05
N LEU A 74 -0.02 1.85 -0.33
CA LEU A 74 1.34 2.02 -0.91
C LEU A 74 2.44 1.59 0.07
N SER A 75 2.33 1.97 1.35
CA SER A 75 3.30 1.57 2.37
C SER A 75 3.31 0.06 2.63
N LEU A 76 2.15 -0.60 2.59
CA LEU A 76 2.06 -2.05 2.71
C LEU A 76 2.66 -2.77 1.50
N THR A 77 2.48 -2.24 0.28
CA THR A 77 3.09 -2.82 -0.92
C THR A 77 4.60 -2.70 -0.96
N ASP A 78 5.15 -1.57 -0.51
CA ASP A 78 6.61 -1.38 -0.44
C ASP A 78 7.23 -2.31 0.61
N VAL A 79 6.63 -2.40 1.80
CA VAL A 79 7.11 -3.33 2.86
C VAL A 79 7.02 -4.79 2.40
N LEU A 80 5.95 -5.19 1.69
CA LEU A 80 5.85 -6.54 1.14
C LEU A 80 6.89 -6.82 0.05
N ALA A 81 7.18 -5.85 -0.81
CA ALA A 81 8.22 -5.95 -1.83
C ALA A 81 9.60 -6.10 -1.19
N ASP A 82 9.92 -5.28 -0.19
CA ASP A 82 11.18 -5.35 0.54
C ASP A 82 11.35 -6.71 1.25
N VAL A 83 10.32 -7.19 1.94
CA VAL A 83 10.35 -8.49 2.62
C VAL A 83 10.52 -9.64 1.61
N LEU A 84 9.83 -9.60 0.47
CA LEU A 84 10.01 -10.63 -0.58
C LEU A 84 11.43 -10.64 -1.13
N THR A 85 12.00 -9.47 -1.43
CA THR A 85 13.37 -9.38 -1.96
C THR A 85 14.40 -9.86 -0.95
N LEU A 86 14.20 -9.57 0.34
CA LEU A 86 15.08 -10.03 1.42
C LEU A 86 14.98 -11.54 1.61
N VAL A 87 13.76 -12.09 1.67
CA VAL A 87 13.54 -13.54 1.79
C VAL A 87 14.13 -14.28 0.60
N GLU A 88 13.95 -13.77 -0.62
CA GLU A 88 14.53 -14.39 -1.82
C GLU A 88 16.06 -14.34 -1.80
N ALA A 89 16.66 -13.22 -1.36
CA ALA A 89 18.11 -13.12 -1.21
C ALA A 89 18.67 -14.06 -0.14
N GLU A 90 17.99 -14.20 1.01
CA GLU A 90 18.39 -15.09 2.10
C GLU A 90 18.29 -16.56 1.67
N VAL A 91 17.15 -16.97 1.09
CA VAL A 91 16.97 -18.33 0.58
C VAL A 91 18.01 -18.66 -0.51
N LEU A 92 18.30 -17.72 -1.41
CA LEU A 92 19.29 -17.93 -2.46
C LEU A 92 20.70 -18.07 -1.86
N ALA A 93 21.05 -17.26 -0.86
CA ALA A 93 22.32 -17.38 -0.14
C ALA A 93 22.46 -18.72 0.58
N ASP A 94 21.40 -19.17 1.27
CA ASP A 94 21.38 -20.46 1.96
C ASP A 94 21.50 -21.63 0.98
N VAL A 95 20.76 -21.59 -0.13
CA VAL A 95 20.85 -22.63 -1.18
C VAL A 95 22.24 -22.65 -1.80
N LEU A 96 22.83 -21.49 -2.11
CA LEU A 96 24.20 -21.44 -2.64
C LEU A 96 25.21 -22.01 -1.66
N ALA A 97 25.14 -21.62 -0.38
CA ALA A 97 26.06 -22.10 0.64
C ALA A 97 25.93 -23.62 0.85
N LEU A 98 24.70 -24.15 0.84
CA LEU A 98 24.44 -25.58 0.97
C LEU A 98 24.94 -26.37 -0.25
N VAL A 99 24.65 -25.88 -1.46
CA VAL A 99 25.13 -26.52 -2.70
C VAL A 99 26.65 -26.50 -2.76
N GLU A 100 27.29 -25.38 -2.40
CA GLU A 100 28.75 -25.30 -2.39
C GLU A 100 29.37 -26.26 -1.37
N ALA A 101 28.82 -26.35 -0.17
CA ALA A 101 29.27 -27.29 0.85
C ALA A 101 29.07 -28.76 0.42
N GLU A 102 27.93 -29.10 -0.17
CA GLU A 102 27.65 -30.46 -0.62
C GLU A 102 28.56 -30.86 -1.78
N VAL A 103 28.76 -29.98 -2.76
CA VAL A 103 29.65 -30.22 -3.89
C VAL A 103 31.10 -30.38 -3.42
N LEU A 104 31.56 -29.50 -2.52
CA LEU A 104 32.93 -29.59 -2.00
C LEU A 104 33.16 -30.89 -1.24
N THR A 105 32.26 -31.27 -0.33
CA THR A 105 32.40 -32.50 0.47
C THR A 105 32.33 -33.75 -0.40
N LEU A 106 31.46 -33.76 -1.42
CA LEU A 106 31.38 -34.86 -2.38
C LEU A 106 32.67 -34.98 -3.20
N VAL A 107 33.21 -33.86 -3.72
CA VAL A 107 34.44 -33.86 -4.49
C VAL A 107 35.61 -34.32 -3.63
N GLU A 108 35.75 -33.83 -2.40
CA GLU A 108 36.79 -34.26 -1.47
C GLU A 108 36.71 -35.76 -1.18
N ALA A 109 35.52 -36.27 -0.87
CA ALA A 109 35.31 -37.68 -0.58
C ALA A 109 35.62 -38.59 -1.78
N LEU A 110 35.25 -38.16 -3.00
CA LEU A 110 35.56 -38.90 -4.22
C LEU A 110 37.05 -38.92 -4.52
N VAL A 111 37.73 -37.78 -4.40
CA VAL A 111 39.18 -37.69 -4.61
C VAL A 111 39.92 -38.55 -3.59
N GLU A 112 39.53 -38.50 -2.31
CA GLU A 112 40.15 -39.32 -1.27
C GLU A 112 39.94 -40.82 -1.54
N ALA A 113 38.72 -41.22 -1.94
CA ALA A 113 38.43 -42.62 -2.26
C ALA A 113 39.22 -43.12 -3.47
N GLU A 114 39.37 -42.31 -4.52
CA GLU A 114 40.14 -42.65 -5.72
C GLU A 114 41.63 -42.81 -5.39
N VAL A 115 42.21 -41.82 -4.69
CA VAL A 115 43.62 -41.87 -4.28
C VAL A 115 43.89 -43.09 -3.38
N LEU A 116 42.99 -43.39 -2.44
CA LEU A 116 43.14 -44.54 -1.56
C LEU A 116 43.06 -45.86 -2.34
N ALA A 117 42.13 -45.97 -3.30
CA ALA A 117 42.03 -47.15 -4.16
C ALA A 117 43.30 -47.37 -4.98
N ASP A 118 43.84 -46.31 -5.58
CA ASP A 118 45.09 -46.37 -6.36
C ASP A 118 46.28 -46.77 -5.49
N VAL A 119 46.41 -46.17 -4.30
CA VAL A 119 47.49 -46.50 -3.37
C VAL A 119 47.39 -47.95 -2.91
N LEU A 120 46.20 -48.44 -2.56
CA LEU A 120 46.02 -49.84 -2.17
C LEU A 120 46.36 -50.80 -3.32
N ALA A 121 45.90 -50.51 -4.54
CA ALA A 121 46.19 -51.34 -5.69
C ALA A 121 47.69 -51.42 -6.00
N LEU A 122 48.40 -50.30 -5.84
CA LEU A 122 49.86 -50.25 -6.04
C LEU A 122 50.60 -51.02 -4.94
N VAL A 123 50.21 -50.84 -3.67
CA VAL A 123 50.80 -51.58 -2.55
C VAL A 123 50.56 -53.08 -2.70
N ASP A 124 49.35 -53.50 -3.06
CA ASP A 124 49.03 -54.90 -3.29
C ASP A 124 49.86 -55.50 -4.43
N ALA A 125 50.04 -54.75 -5.53
CA ALA A 125 50.87 -55.19 -6.66
C ALA A 125 52.35 -55.32 -6.28
N ASP A 126 52.90 -54.34 -5.57
CA ASP A 126 54.29 -54.35 -5.11
C ASP A 126 54.54 -55.53 -4.14
N VAL A 127 53.66 -55.72 -3.15
CA VAL A 127 53.77 -56.84 -2.20
C VAL A 127 53.66 -58.18 -2.91
N LEU A 128 52.77 -58.31 -3.89
CA LEU A 128 52.63 -59.55 -4.65
C LEU A 128 53.90 -59.84 -5.47
N ALA A 129 54.48 -58.83 -6.12
CA ALA A 129 55.72 -58.97 -6.87
C ALA A 129 56.90 -59.38 -5.97
N ASP A 130 57.02 -58.78 -4.78
CA ASP A 130 58.05 -59.14 -3.80
C ASP A 130 57.89 -60.59 -3.31
N VAL A 131 56.65 -61.02 -3.06
CA VAL A 131 56.35 -62.40 -2.64
C VAL A 131 56.67 -63.39 -3.76
N GLU A 132 56.27 -63.11 -5.00
CA GLU A 132 56.59 -63.96 -6.16
C GLU A 132 58.11 -64.09 -6.34
N ALA A 133 58.84 -62.99 -6.28
CA ALA A 133 60.30 -63.00 -6.40
C ALA A 133 60.99 -63.80 -5.29
N LEU A 134 60.51 -63.70 -4.04
CA LEU A 134 61.03 -64.50 -2.94
C LEU A 134 60.73 -65.99 -3.11
N VAL A 135 59.51 -66.34 -3.51
CA VAL A 135 59.13 -67.74 -3.76
C VAL A 135 59.99 -68.33 -4.88
N ASP A 136 60.19 -67.60 -5.98
CA ASP A 136 61.03 -68.04 -7.09
C ASP A 136 62.49 -68.24 -6.65
N ALA A 137 63.04 -67.32 -5.85
CA ALA A 137 64.40 -67.43 -5.30
C ALA A 137 64.55 -68.65 -4.37
N ASP A 138 63.59 -68.86 -3.46
CA ASP A 138 63.59 -69.99 -2.54
C ASP A 138 63.48 -71.34 -3.28
N VAL A 139 62.61 -71.41 -4.31
CA VAL A 139 62.44 -72.60 -5.14
C VAL A 139 63.73 -72.91 -5.89
N LEU A 140 64.38 -71.90 -6.50
CA LEU A 140 65.66 -72.09 -7.19
C LEU A 140 66.74 -72.59 -6.23
N ALA A 141 66.88 -71.96 -5.05
CA ALA A 141 67.87 -72.37 -4.06
C ALA A 141 67.64 -73.81 -3.57
N LEU A 142 66.39 -74.22 -3.37
CA LEU A 142 66.03 -75.59 -3.00
C LEU A 142 66.40 -76.58 -4.11
N VAL A 143 66.12 -76.24 -5.38
CA VAL A 143 66.45 -77.08 -6.53
C VAL A 143 67.96 -77.25 -6.66
N GLU A 144 68.73 -76.16 -6.55
CA GLU A 144 70.20 -76.22 -6.57
C GLU A 144 70.74 -77.10 -5.45
N ALA A 145 70.26 -76.90 -4.21
CA ALA A 145 70.69 -77.71 -3.07
C ALA A 145 70.37 -79.21 -3.22
N LEU A 146 69.28 -79.58 -3.90
CA LEU A 146 68.92 -80.97 -4.17
C LEU A 146 69.74 -81.59 -5.31
N VAL A 147 70.13 -80.78 -6.31
CA VAL A 147 71.00 -81.23 -7.41
C VAL A 147 72.44 -81.45 -6.93
N ASP A 148 72.90 -80.63 -5.99
CA ASP A 148 74.27 -80.68 -5.43
C ASP A 148 74.43 -81.70 -4.28
N ALA A 149 73.35 -82.34 -3.81
CA ALA A 149 73.34 -83.34 -2.74
C ALA A 149 73.42 -84.80 -3.25
#